data_AF-A0A9W7TD30-F1
#
_entry.id   AF-A0A9W7TD30-F1
#
_cell.length_a   1.000
_cell.length_b   1.000
_cell.length_c   1.000
_cell.angle_alpha   90.00
_cell.angle_beta   90.00
_cell.angle_gamma   90.00
#
_symmetry.space_group_name_H-M   'P 1'
#
loop_
_entity.id
_entity.type
_entity.pdbx_description
1 polymer ?
#
loop_
_entity_poly.entity_id
_entity_poly.type
_entity_poly.pdbx_seq_one_letter_code
_entity_poly.pdbx_strand_id
1 'polypeptide(L)'
;MEFTSTILQERLEIKDEFFIQFEDPEFGNELCNLTNIAELPPDRAVLKILWKVPEESESDISISSLDTASMSSPSSSSNQSSSSLTIRQRENSQWPSTFPIPKFSYDVELRLAKGNEKFKEDGTLLAMPREMKMDILDNIAEAIFAFKAYPNCQELESVSAALIEMHPCLKDPGSGTGYHSWTMSIKYKVGNYCQKLRSVGCSEVARCEVNFLPDNPLGQTDSSLQKEKEALQEELKKKRLNMAFVDSKMELTLSLRRKEIVEEEHLVTDILKQWPALFLEDQICAEFYRITQTNLKSTFFSYLDEYAPRMIKLYRVRGGAHEDDMKTLLDQLDNQTSDVLAYRKATALKGLPLFLREKSEYFLKTCLIGILTIVEDDVATIHSNTNVRCLSLVLEEHIVLDNVRDLPTAMALLFGLIYALNMNYPKELKYTFEMIQRVFIGLDPQCSARVQSFKNKLLMTK
;
A
#
# COMPACT_ATOMS: atom_id res chain seq x y z
N MET A 1 27.22 10.81 30.31
CA MET A 1 27.60 9.69 29.41
C MET A 1 27.19 8.34 30.00
N GLU A 2 27.64 7.97 31.20
CA GLU A 2 27.27 6.68 31.87
C GLU A 2 25.75 6.39 31.79
N PHE A 3 24.91 7.30 32.28
CA PHE A 3 23.45 7.06 32.35
C PHE A 3 22.80 6.69 30.99
N THR A 4 23.27 7.26 29.88
CA THR A 4 22.77 6.92 28.53
C THR A 4 23.36 5.65 27.97
N SER A 5 24.68 5.44 28.13
CA SER A 5 25.32 4.21 27.65
C SER A 5 24.82 2.99 28.42
N THR A 6 24.65 3.10 29.75
CA THR A 6 24.10 2.03 30.60
C THR A 6 22.64 1.72 30.28
N ILE A 7 21.78 2.72 30.05
CA ILE A 7 20.39 2.48 29.62
C ILE A 7 20.34 1.76 28.27
N LEU A 8 21.19 2.14 27.31
CA LEU A 8 21.27 1.46 26.02
C LEU A 8 21.88 0.04 26.14
N GLN A 9 22.85 -0.15 27.02
CA GLN A 9 23.42 -1.47 27.34
C GLN A 9 22.40 -2.41 27.98
N GLU A 10 21.59 -1.94 28.93
CA GLU A 10 20.52 -2.75 29.53
C GLU A 10 19.36 -3.00 28.56
N ARG A 11 18.93 -2.00 27.78
CA ARG A 11 17.75 -2.13 26.89
C ARG A 11 18.02 -2.91 25.61
N LEU A 12 19.27 -2.99 25.18
CA LEU A 12 19.70 -3.65 23.94
C LEU A 12 20.68 -4.81 24.19
N GLU A 13 20.91 -5.18 25.46
CA GLU A 13 21.81 -6.26 25.93
C GLU A 13 23.27 -6.17 25.41
N ILE A 14 23.76 -4.95 25.20
CA ILE A 14 25.09 -4.66 24.66
C ILE A 14 26.18 -4.81 25.74
N LYS A 15 27.29 -5.49 25.40
CA LYS A 15 28.40 -5.79 26.34
C LYS A 15 29.72 -5.07 26.08
N ASP A 16 29.97 -4.59 24.86
CA ASP A 16 31.27 -4.00 24.48
C ASP A 16 31.29 -2.46 24.64
N GLU A 17 32.50 -1.87 24.63
CA GLU A 17 32.68 -0.40 24.68
C GLU A 17 32.37 0.26 23.32
N PHE A 18 31.57 1.31 23.36
CA PHE A 18 31.17 2.10 22.18
C PHE A 18 31.11 3.60 22.49
N PHE A 19 31.22 4.40 21.43
CA PHE A 19 30.95 5.83 21.44
C PHE A 19 29.59 6.11 20.80
N ILE A 20 28.99 7.24 21.16
CA ILE A 20 27.72 7.70 20.58
C ILE A 20 28.01 8.99 19.80
N GLN A 21 27.59 9.01 18.53
CA GLN A 21 27.48 10.23 17.74
C GLN A 21 26.01 10.61 17.58
N PHE A 22 25.73 11.87 17.29
CA PHE A 22 24.40 12.36 16.95
C PHE A 22 24.44 13.31 15.75
N GLU A 23 23.36 13.36 14.99
CA GLU A 23 23.18 14.36 13.93
C GLU A 23 22.82 15.72 14.57
N ASP A 24 23.67 16.73 14.40
CA ASP A 24 23.45 18.09 14.93
C ASP A 24 22.76 19.00 13.88
N PRO A 25 21.50 19.42 14.09
CA PRO A 25 20.80 20.30 13.17
C PRO A 25 21.44 21.68 12.98
N GLU A 26 22.17 22.19 13.98
CA GLU A 26 22.89 23.47 13.87
C GLU A 26 24.16 23.34 13.02
N PHE A 27 24.69 22.12 12.90
CA PHE A 27 25.83 21.74 12.05
C PHE A 27 25.41 21.01 10.76
N GLY A 28 24.22 21.33 10.22
CA GLY A 28 23.75 20.78 8.94
C GLY A 28 23.37 19.29 8.97
N ASN A 29 23.20 18.71 10.15
CA ASN A 29 23.02 17.28 10.45
C ASN A 29 24.30 16.44 10.26
N GLU A 30 25.49 17.05 10.36
CA GLU A 30 26.74 16.29 10.47
C GLU A 30 26.82 15.51 11.80
N LEU A 31 27.57 14.40 11.79
CA LEU A 31 27.67 13.47 12.92
C LEU A 31 28.70 13.94 13.95
N CYS A 32 28.20 14.51 15.05
CA CYS A 32 29.01 15.02 16.15
C CYS A 32 29.15 13.99 17.27
N ASN A 33 30.32 13.92 17.93
CA ASN A 33 30.52 13.04 19.09
C ASN A 33 29.73 13.56 20.30
N LEU A 34 28.85 12.73 20.87
CA LEU A 34 28.02 13.11 22.01
C LEU A 34 28.84 13.09 23.30
N THR A 35 29.31 14.25 23.75
CA THR A 35 30.09 14.35 25.00
C THR A 35 29.19 14.62 26.20
N ASN A 36 28.12 15.40 26.02
CA ASN A 36 27.13 15.72 27.03
C ASN A 36 25.70 15.53 26.48
N ILE A 37 24.82 14.87 27.24
CA ILE A 37 23.43 14.61 26.81
C ILE A 37 22.63 15.90 26.57
N ALA A 38 23.02 17.01 27.21
CA ALA A 38 22.40 18.32 27.01
C ALA A 38 22.68 18.94 25.62
N GLU A 39 23.57 18.34 24.81
CA GLU A 39 23.87 18.72 23.42
C GLU A 39 22.85 18.14 22.43
N LEU A 40 21.98 17.22 22.86
CA LEU A 40 20.96 16.62 21.99
C LEU A 40 19.80 17.59 21.71
N PRO A 41 19.28 17.65 20.47
CA PRO A 41 18.07 18.40 20.14
C PRO A 41 16.88 18.01 21.04
N PRO A 42 16.09 18.98 21.54
CA PRO A 42 15.07 18.73 22.56
C PRO A 42 13.89 17.87 22.08
N ASP A 43 13.63 17.84 20.78
CA ASP A 43 12.47 17.15 20.19
C ASP A 43 12.79 15.71 19.76
N ARG A 44 13.89 15.52 19.02
CA ARG A 44 14.33 14.23 18.48
C ARG A 44 15.79 14.27 18.05
N ALA A 45 16.60 13.34 18.54
CA ALA A 45 17.95 13.08 18.06
C ALA A 45 18.03 11.74 17.31
N VAL A 46 18.89 11.66 16.30
CA VAL A 46 19.32 10.39 15.69
C VAL A 46 20.69 10.05 16.28
N LEU A 47 20.80 8.89 16.93
CA LEU A 47 22.04 8.44 17.58
C LEU A 47 22.69 7.33 16.76
N LYS A 48 23.99 7.47 16.49
CA LYS A 48 24.82 6.48 15.80
C LYS A 48 25.82 5.89 16.80
N ILE A 49 25.73 4.60 17.04
CA ILE A 49 26.63 3.87 17.94
C ILE A 49 27.85 3.40 17.14
N LEU A 50 29.05 3.83 17.56
CA LEU A 50 30.32 3.46 16.97
C LEU A 50 31.10 2.56 17.93
N TRP A 51 31.31 1.32 17.51
CA TRP A 51 32.13 0.35 18.24
C TRP A 51 33.61 0.65 18.04
N LYS A 52 34.41 0.49 19.09
CA LYS A 52 35.84 0.82 19.07
C LYS A 52 36.65 -0.26 18.35
N VAL A 53 36.85 -0.07 17.05
CA VAL A 53 37.74 -0.88 16.20
C VAL A 53 39.12 -0.19 16.10
N PRO A 54 40.25 -0.91 16.10
CA PRO A 54 41.59 -0.30 15.96
C PRO A 54 41.73 0.50 14.64
N GLU A 55 42.29 1.71 14.74
CA GLU A 55 42.31 2.74 13.69
C GLU A 55 43.41 2.54 12.62
N GLU A 56 43.10 2.79 11.33
CA GLU A 56 44.05 3.35 10.35
C GLU A 56 43.35 4.32 9.34
N SER A 57 43.61 5.62 9.52
CA SER A 57 43.60 6.79 8.59
C SER A 57 42.70 6.93 7.32
N GLU A 58 41.76 7.88 7.41
CA GLU A 58 41.36 9.01 6.51
C GLU A 58 41.70 9.07 4.99
N SER A 59 40.70 9.49 4.17
CA SER A 59 40.65 10.76 3.37
C SER A 59 39.67 10.66 2.16
N ASP A 60 39.33 11.72 1.41
CA ASP A 60 38.53 12.94 1.74
C ASP A 60 38.00 13.56 0.40
N ILE A 61 37.06 14.54 0.42
CA ILE A 61 36.74 15.54 -0.66
C ILE A 61 36.05 15.03 -1.99
N SER A 62 35.14 15.70 -2.72
CA SER A 62 34.20 16.84 -2.51
C SER A 62 33.26 17.11 -3.74
N ILE A 63 31.96 17.36 -3.47
CA ILE A 63 30.89 18.23 -4.09
C ILE A 63 30.78 18.67 -5.59
N SER A 64 29.49 18.93 -5.97
CA SER A 64 28.92 19.94 -6.92
C SER A 64 28.46 19.48 -8.35
N SER A 65 27.43 20.03 -9.04
CA SER A 65 26.28 20.93 -8.70
C SER A 65 25.35 21.23 -9.92
N LEU A 66 24.00 21.32 -9.73
CA LEU A 66 22.95 22.05 -10.53
C LEU A 66 22.73 21.69 -12.05
N ASP A 67 21.60 21.97 -12.78
CA ASP A 67 20.35 22.75 -12.54
C ASP A 67 19.15 22.40 -13.50
N THR A 68 17.90 22.77 -13.09
CA THR A 68 16.71 23.37 -13.81
C THR A 68 16.52 23.22 -15.37
N ALA A 69 15.35 22.99 -16.04
CA ALA A 69 13.89 23.05 -15.74
C ALA A 69 12.91 22.32 -16.75
N SER A 70 11.60 22.24 -16.38
CA SER A 70 10.27 22.47 -17.04
C SER A 70 10.03 22.47 -18.60
N MET A 71 8.82 22.38 -19.22
CA MET A 71 7.37 22.63 -18.92
C MET A 71 6.37 21.82 -19.83
N SER A 72 5.19 21.45 -19.29
CA SER A 72 3.77 21.55 -19.80
C SER A 72 3.34 21.26 -21.28
N SER A 73 2.43 20.31 -21.60
CA SER A 73 0.92 20.38 -21.68
C SER A 73 0.36 20.96 -23.03
N PRO A 74 -0.94 20.82 -23.43
CA PRO A 74 -2.13 20.20 -22.81
C PRO A 74 -2.99 19.27 -23.73
N SER A 75 -4.25 19.05 -23.33
CA SER A 75 -5.31 18.10 -23.74
C SER A 75 -6.21 18.44 -24.96
N SER A 76 -6.99 17.45 -25.43
CA SER A 76 -8.40 17.64 -25.85
C SER A 76 -9.23 16.33 -25.79
N SER A 77 -10.52 16.43 -25.48
CA SER A 77 -11.45 15.32 -25.19
C SER A 77 -12.74 15.37 -26.03
N SER A 78 -13.44 14.24 -26.18
CA SER A 78 -14.90 14.22 -26.43
C SER A 78 -15.51 12.82 -26.21
N ASN A 79 -16.49 12.73 -25.31
CA ASN A 79 -17.39 11.58 -25.13
C ASN A 79 -18.68 11.77 -25.98
N GLN A 80 -19.42 10.68 -26.22
CA GLN A 80 -20.89 10.67 -26.09
C GLN A 80 -21.43 9.24 -25.90
N SER A 81 -22.65 9.14 -25.36
CA SER A 81 -23.16 7.99 -24.60
C SER A 81 -24.67 7.78 -24.77
N SER A 82 -25.18 6.59 -24.40
CA SER A 82 -26.56 6.25 -23.92
C SER A 82 -26.79 4.72 -24.02
N SER A 83 -27.68 4.03 -23.29
CA SER A 83 -28.04 4.02 -21.85
C SER A 83 -29.03 2.86 -21.64
N SER A 84 -28.87 1.99 -20.64
CA SER A 84 -29.85 0.95 -20.27
C SER A 84 -29.64 0.45 -18.84
N LEU A 85 -30.74 0.18 -18.11
CA LEU A 85 -30.72 -0.16 -16.67
C LEU A 85 -30.29 -1.61 -16.39
N THR A 86 -28.99 -1.82 -16.27
CA THR A 86 -28.40 -2.93 -15.50
C THR A 86 -28.07 -2.47 -14.07
N ILE A 87 -27.67 -3.39 -13.17
CA ILE A 87 -26.82 -3.00 -12.02
C ILE A 87 -25.66 -2.24 -12.63
N ARG A 88 -25.59 -0.92 -12.39
CA ARG A 88 -24.85 -0.03 -13.28
C ARG A 88 -23.35 -0.32 -13.23
N GLN A 89 -22.89 -1.15 -14.17
CA GLN A 89 -21.64 -0.89 -14.87
C GLN A 89 -21.60 0.61 -15.12
N ARG A 90 -20.58 1.30 -14.59
CA ARG A 90 -20.48 2.75 -14.70
C ARG A 90 -20.65 3.17 -16.17
N GLU A 91 -21.80 3.76 -16.48
CA GLU A 91 -21.86 4.76 -17.54
C GLU A 91 -20.78 5.78 -17.16
N ASN A 92 -19.84 6.06 -18.07
CA ASN A 92 -18.68 6.94 -17.86
C ASN A 92 -19.14 8.38 -17.55
N SER A 93 -19.65 8.56 -16.33
CA SER A 93 -20.22 9.78 -15.80
C SER A 93 -19.04 10.64 -15.40
N GLN A 94 -18.53 11.36 -16.40
CA GLN A 94 -17.55 12.41 -16.21
C GLN A 94 -18.03 13.33 -15.09
N TRP A 95 -17.12 13.70 -14.19
CA TRP A 95 -17.47 14.49 -13.01
C TRP A 95 -18.28 15.73 -13.43
N PRO A 96 -19.48 15.95 -12.86
CA PRO A 96 -20.39 16.99 -13.33
C PRO A 96 -19.80 18.39 -13.07
N SER A 97 -20.05 19.33 -13.99
CA SER A 97 -19.60 20.72 -13.84
C SER A 97 -20.26 21.43 -12.64
N THR A 98 -21.49 21.01 -12.31
CA THR A 98 -22.22 21.39 -11.10
C THR A 98 -22.72 20.10 -10.46
N PHE A 99 -22.24 19.79 -9.26
CA PHE A 99 -22.59 18.53 -8.61
C PHE A 99 -24.07 18.51 -8.19
N PRO A 100 -24.85 17.49 -8.56
CA PRO A 100 -26.26 17.40 -8.19
C PRO A 100 -26.38 17.03 -6.70
N ILE A 101 -26.74 18.01 -5.87
CA ILE A 101 -26.98 17.79 -4.45
C ILE A 101 -28.19 16.83 -4.29
N PRO A 102 -28.06 15.73 -3.53
CA PRO A 102 -29.15 14.80 -3.30
C PRO A 102 -30.21 15.43 -2.40
N LYS A 103 -31.43 14.88 -2.42
CA LYS A 103 -32.44 15.24 -1.42
C LYS A 103 -32.05 14.68 -0.06
N PHE A 104 -32.31 15.45 0.99
CA PHE A 104 -32.09 15.06 2.37
C PHE A 104 -33.37 14.51 3.01
N SER A 105 -33.31 14.12 4.28
CA SER A 105 -34.51 13.75 5.04
C SER A 105 -35.50 14.93 5.12
N TYR A 106 -36.80 14.62 5.19
CA TYR A 106 -37.87 15.63 5.11
C TYR A 106 -37.75 16.76 6.15
N ASP A 107 -37.32 16.44 7.37
CA ASP A 107 -37.09 17.42 8.43
C ASP A 107 -35.87 18.32 8.16
N VAL A 108 -34.81 17.76 7.57
CA VAL A 108 -33.62 18.51 7.13
C VAL A 108 -33.98 19.45 5.99
N GLU A 109 -34.69 18.99 4.96
CA GLU A 109 -35.19 19.82 3.85
C GLU A 109 -36.06 20.99 4.36
N LEU A 110 -36.99 20.73 5.29
CA LEU A 110 -37.85 21.76 5.88
C LEU A 110 -37.05 22.81 6.68
N ARG A 111 -35.98 22.39 7.37
CA ARG A 111 -35.07 23.30 8.09
C ARG A 111 -34.19 24.10 7.14
N LEU A 112 -33.70 23.49 6.07
CA LEU A 112 -32.91 24.17 5.03
C LEU A 112 -33.75 25.21 4.28
N ALA A 113 -35.01 24.92 3.97
CA ALA A 113 -35.93 25.89 3.38
C ALA A 113 -36.11 27.12 4.28
N LYS A 114 -36.47 26.92 5.55
CA LYS A 114 -36.63 28.01 6.55
C LYS A 114 -35.33 28.77 6.83
N GLY A 115 -34.18 28.07 6.81
CA GLY A 115 -32.87 28.68 6.95
C GLY A 115 -32.53 29.57 5.75
N ASN A 116 -32.80 29.10 4.54
CA ASN A 116 -32.61 29.87 3.30
C ASN A 116 -33.56 31.07 3.20
N GLU A 117 -34.78 30.99 3.74
CA GLU A 117 -35.70 32.14 3.86
C GLU A 117 -35.10 33.23 4.75
N LYS A 118 -34.71 32.89 5.99
CA LYS A 118 -34.06 33.86 6.91
C LYS A 118 -32.77 34.45 6.34
N PHE A 119 -31.93 33.61 5.73
CA PHE A 119 -30.71 34.07 5.08
C PHE A 119 -30.97 35.10 3.96
N LYS A 120 -32.11 35.02 3.26
CA LYS A 120 -32.52 36.02 2.28
C LYS A 120 -33.08 37.30 2.91
N GLU A 121 -33.71 37.21 4.08
CA GLU A 121 -34.29 38.35 4.81
C GLU A 121 -33.23 39.21 5.49
N ASP A 122 -32.29 38.60 6.22
CA ASP A 122 -31.33 39.31 7.08
C ASP A 122 -29.88 38.77 7.04
N GLY A 123 -29.61 37.73 6.23
CA GLY A 123 -28.29 37.10 6.15
C GLY A 123 -27.97 36.10 7.28
N THR A 124 -28.93 35.79 8.16
CA THR A 124 -28.73 34.86 9.28
C THR A 124 -28.37 33.45 8.80
N LEU A 125 -27.23 32.94 9.26
CA LEU A 125 -26.79 31.56 9.05
C LEU A 125 -27.58 30.59 9.93
N LEU A 126 -27.83 29.38 9.41
CA LEU A 126 -28.56 28.34 10.13
C LEU A 126 -27.65 27.65 11.16
N ALA A 127 -27.98 27.80 12.44
CA ALA A 127 -27.37 27.01 13.51
C ALA A 127 -27.76 25.52 13.34
N MET A 128 -26.79 24.69 12.97
CA MET A 128 -27.03 23.30 12.55
C MET A 128 -26.85 22.29 13.70
N PRO A 129 -27.89 21.50 14.06
CA PRO A 129 -27.74 20.36 14.96
C PRO A 129 -26.83 19.27 14.37
N ARG A 130 -26.12 18.53 15.24
CA ARG A 130 -25.21 17.44 14.82
C ARG A 130 -25.90 16.40 13.94
N GLU A 131 -27.12 16.02 14.26
CA GLU A 131 -27.92 15.03 13.53
C GLU A 131 -28.20 15.48 12.09
N MET A 132 -28.63 16.73 11.93
CA MET A 132 -28.83 17.37 10.62
C MET A 132 -27.54 17.42 9.80
N LYS A 133 -26.39 17.73 10.44
CA LYS A 133 -25.10 17.68 9.75
C LYS A 133 -24.74 16.27 9.29
N MET A 134 -25.08 15.24 10.07
CA MET A 134 -24.82 13.85 9.70
C MET A 134 -25.68 13.40 8.52
N ASP A 135 -26.99 13.66 8.53
CA ASP A 135 -27.90 13.33 7.42
C ASP A 135 -27.44 13.93 6.09
N ILE A 136 -27.06 15.22 6.08
CA ILE A 136 -26.51 15.89 4.90
C ILE A 136 -25.25 15.18 4.40
N LEU A 137 -24.32 14.87 5.31
CA LEU A 137 -23.05 14.24 4.96
C LEU A 137 -23.22 12.78 4.50
N ASP A 138 -24.11 11.99 5.11
CA ASP A 138 -24.41 10.61 4.70
C ASP A 138 -24.94 10.56 3.26
N ASN A 139 -25.99 11.34 2.96
CA ASN A 139 -26.57 11.40 1.61
C ASN A 139 -25.57 11.93 0.57
N ILE A 140 -24.75 12.95 0.92
CA ILE A 140 -23.69 13.44 0.03
C ILE A 140 -22.60 12.39 -0.20
N ALA A 141 -22.19 11.62 0.81
CA ALA A 141 -21.16 10.60 0.65
C ALA A 141 -21.63 9.47 -0.30
N GLU A 142 -22.89 9.04 -0.18
CA GLU A 142 -23.52 8.09 -1.09
C GLU A 142 -23.64 8.65 -2.52
N ALA A 143 -24.12 9.89 -2.67
CA ALA A 143 -24.22 10.55 -3.98
C ALA A 143 -22.85 10.71 -4.65
N ILE A 144 -21.81 11.07 -3.90
CA ILE A 144 -20.42 11.12 -4.39
C ILE A 144 -19.94 9.74 -4.82
N PHE A 145 -20.18 8.72 -4.01
CA PHE A 145 -19.76 7.35 -4.28
C PHE A 145 -20.33 6.83 -5.61
N ALA A 146 -21.60 7.15 -5.90
CA ALA A 146 -22.26 6.81 -7.16
C ALA A 146 -21.58 7.38 -8.42
N PHE A 147 -20.79 8.46 -8.29
CA PHE A 147 -19.89 8.92 -9.36
C PHE A 147 -18.49 8.32 -9.24
N LYS A 148 -17.91 8.31 -8.03
CA LYS A 148 -16.49 7.97 -7.80
C LYS A 148 -16.19 7.64 -6.34
N ALA A 149 -15.69 6.43 -6.08
CA ALA A 149 -15.27 5.98 -4.75
C ALA A 149 -14.16 6.86 -4.10
N TYR A 150 -13.23 7.41 -4.89
CA TYR A 150 -12.14 8.25 -4.38
C TYR A 150 -12.01 9.56 -5.17
N PRO A 151 -12.77 10.61 -4.81
CA PRO A 151 -12.66 11.91 -5.45
C PRO A 151 -11.39 12.65 -5.04
N ASN A 152 -10.89 13.50 -5.94
CA ASN A 152 -9.77 14.40 -5.69
C ASN A 152 -10.23 15.69 -4.98
N CYS A 153 -9.29 16.55 -4.57
CA CYS A 153 -9.61 17.76 -3.80
C CYS A 153 -10.52 18.74 -4.56
N GLN A 154 -10.31 18.95 -5.87
CA GLN A 154 -11.13 19.85 -6.70
C GLN A 154 -12.55 19.30 -6.89
N GLU A 155 -12.68 17.98 -7.06
CA GLU A 155 -13.98 17.30 -7.12
C GLU A 155 -14.74 17.51 -5.79
N LEU A 156 -14.11 17.31 -4.63
CA LEU A 156 -14.73 17.56 -3.31
C LEU A 156 -15.08 19.03 -3.05
N GLU A 157 -14.24 19.97 -3.49
CA GLU A 157 -14.51 21.41 -3.43
C GLU A 157 -15.74 21.77 -4.29
N SER A 158 -15.91 21.17 -5.47
CA SER A 158 -17.08 21.41 -6.32
C SER A 158 -18.40 20.95 -5.68
N VAL A 159 -18.41 19.86 -4.91
CA VAL A 159 -19.58 19.43 -4.12
C VAL A 159 -19.89 20.45 -3.02
N SER A 160 -18.84 20.92 -2.34
CA SER A 160 -18.96 21.87 -1.23
C SER A 160 -19.50 23.22 -1.73
N ALA A 161 -19.04 23.68 -2.88
CA ALA A 161 -19.53 24.87 -3.55
C ALA A 161 -21.00 24.72 -3.96
N ALA A 162 -21.37 23.63 -4.63
CA ALA A 162 -22.76 23.36 -5.03
C ALA A 162 -23.72 23.25 -3.83
N LEU A 163 -23.26 22.69 -2.70
CA LEU A 163 -24.03 22.60 -1.45
C LEU A 163 -24.37 23.99 -0.89
N ILE A 164 -23.38 24.90 -0.86
CA ILE A 164 -23.58 26.27 -0.37
C ILE A 164 -24.33 27.15 -1.38
N GLU A 165 -24.19 26.89 -2.68
CA GLU A 165 -24.99 27.56 -3.72
C GLU A 165 -26.48 27.22 -3.59
N MET A 166 -26.81 25.94 -3.35
CA MET A 166 -28.19 25.49 -3.12
C MET A 166 -28.71 25.89 -1.72
N HIS A 167 -27.86 25.88 -0.71
CA HIS A 167 -28.21 26.25 0.67
C HIS A 167 -27.27 27.31 1.27
N PRO A 168 -27.41 28.60 0.87
CA PRO A 168 -26.56 29.68 1.38
C PRO A 168 -26.58 29.85 2.90
N CYS A 169 -27.66 29.43 3.58
CA CYS A 169 -27.73 29.45 5.04
C CYS A 169 -26.71 28.53 5.74
N LEU A 170 -26.02 27.65 5.01
CA LEU A 170 -25.01 26.72 5.54
C LEU A 170 -23.57 27.23 5.47
N LYS A 171 -23.36 28.45 4.96
CA LYS A 171 -22.04 29.02 4.67
C LYS A 171 -21.19 29.18 5.95
N ASP A 172 -19.91 28.81 5.87
CA ASP A 172 -18.96 28.96 6.98
C ASP A 172 -18.77 30.44 7.36
N PRO A 173 -18.98 30.84 8.63
CA PRO A 173 -18.67 32.20 9.08
C PRO A 173 -17.15 32.44 9.08
N GLY A 174 -16.70 33.51 8.43
CA GLY A 174 -15.30 33.97 8.45
C GLY A 174 -14.31 33.19 7.56
N SER A 175 -14.75 32.17 6.83
CA SER A 175 -13.90 31.43 5.88
C SER A 175 -13.90 32.10 4.50
N GLY A 176 -12.71 32.22 3.88
CA GLY A 176 -12.53 32.93 2.61
C GLY A 176 -13.36 32.37 1.43
N THR A 177 -13.59 31.06 1.38
CA THR A 177 -14.49 30.43 0.39
C THR A 177 -15.92 30.24 0.90
N GLY A 178 -16.12 30.21 2.23
CA GLY A 178 -17.42 29.92 2.85
C GLY A 178 -17.85 28.45 2.85
N TYR A 179 -17.02 27.52 2.36
CA TYR A 179 -17.35 26.08 2.31
C TYR A 179 -16.18 25.15 2.70
N HIS A 180 -15.08 25.69 3.22
CA HIS A 180 -13.88 24.91 3.55
C HIS A 180 -14.15 23.83 4.63
N SER A 181 -14.95 24.14 5.66
CA SER A 181 -15.28 23.17 6.72
C SER A 181 -16.14 22.03 6.18
N TRP A 182 -16.99 22.32 5.19
CA TRP A 182 -17.77 21.35 4.44
C TRP A 182 -16.89 20.45 3.59
N THR A 183 -15.91 20.99 2.85
CA THR A 183 -14.95 20.18 2.07
C THR A 183 -14.22 19.16 2.94
N MET A 184 -13.74 19.57 4.12
CA MET A 184 -13.11 18.63 5.06
C MET A 184 -14.11 17.62 5.62
N SER A 185 -15.30 18.07 6.04
CA SER A 185 -16.35 17.19 6.57
C SER A 185 -16.77 16.11 5.55
N ILE A 186 -16.96 16.50 4.28
CA ILE A 186 -17.30 15.60 3.17
C ILE A 186 -16.15 14.65 2.87
N LYS A 187 -14.90 15.14 2.81
CA LYS A 187 -13.70 14.31 2.60
C LYS A 187 -13.59 13.17 3.62
N TYR A 188 -13.73 13.48 4.91
CA TYR A 188 -13.71 12.47 5.97
C TYR A 188 -14.91 11.53 5.88
N LYS A 189 -16.11 12.05 5.57
CA LYS A 189 -17.31 11.22 5.45
C LYS A 189 -17.22 10.22 4.29
N VAL A 190 -16.78 10.66 3.11
CA VAL A 190 -16.56 9.79 1.94
C VAL A 190 -15.52 8.70 2.25
N GLY A 191 -14.42 9.06 2.93
CA GLY A 191 -13.43 8.08 3.39
C GLY A 191 -14.05 7.00 4.30
N ASN A 192 -14.81 7.42 5.31
CA ASN A 192 -15.49 6.51 6.23
C ASN A 192 -16.59 5.67 5.53
N TYR A 193 -17.31 6.26 4.57
CA TYR A 193 -18.32 5.57 3.77
C TYR A 193 -17.67 4.49 2.89
N CYS A 194 -16.53 4.79 2.26
CA CYS A 194 -15.75 3.81 1.50
C CYS A 194 -15.16 2.70 2.39
N GLN A 195 -14.76 3.01 3.63
CA GLN A 195 -14.34 2.00 4.61
C GLN A 195 -15.51 1.10 5.02
N LYS A 196 -16.70 1.67 5.27
CA LYS A 196 -17.94 0.91 5.54
C LYS A 196 -18.38 0.05 4.35
N LEU A 197 -18.21 0.54 3.13
CA LEU A 197 -18.47 -0.24 1.91
C LEU A 197 -17.45 -1.35 1.69
N ARG A 198 -16.18 -1.16 2.11
CA ARG A 198 -15.15 -2.20 2.11
C ARG A 198 -15.53 -3.34 3.05
N SER A 199 -15.98 -3.05 4.28
CA SER A 199 -16.40 -4.08 5.23
C SER A 199 -17.62 -4.90 4.79
N VAL A 200 -18.43 -4.40 3.85
CA VAL A 200 -19.53 -5.17 3.22
C VAL A 200 -19.18 -5.72 1.83
N GLY A 201 -17.89 -5.82 1.49
CA GLY A 201 -17.42 -6.48 0.26
C GLY A 201 -17.68 -5.72 -1.05
N CYS A 202 -17.91 -4.41 -1.01
CA CYS A 202 -18.13 -3.63 -2.24
C CYS A 202 -16.87 -3.63 -3.13
N SER A 203 -16.98 -4.19 -4.33
CA SER A 203 -15.87 -4.44 -5.25
C SER A 203 -15.17 -3.18 -5.79
N GLU A 204 -15.80 -2.00 -5.69
CA GLU A 204 -15.19 -0.72 -6.07
C GLU A 204 -14.28 -0.11 -5.00
N VAL A 205 -14.30 -0.66 -3.78
CA VAL A 205 -13.41 -0.27 -2.67
C VAL A 205 -12.52 -1.42 -2.19
N ALA A 206 -12.98 -2.67 -2.29
CA ALA A 206 -12.12 -3.85 -2.17
C ALA A 206 -11.08 -3.91 -3.31
N ARG A 207 -9.98 -4.65 -3.14
CA ARG A 207 -8.88 -4.70 -4.12
C ARG A 207 -9.17 -5.67 -5.29
N CYS A 208 -10.37 -5.57 -5.85
CA CYS A 208 -11.03 -6.55 -6.73
C CYS A 208 -11.13 -7.97 -6.12
N GLU A 209 -11.39 -8.03 -4.82
CA GLU A 209 -11.68 -9.27 -4.10
C GLU A 209 -13.15 -9.66 -4.36
N VAL A 210 -13.36 -10.73 -5.13
CA VAL A 210 -14.68 -11.27 -5.47
C VAL A 210 -15.31 -11.97 -4.26
N ASN A 211 -14.48 -12.66 -3.46
CA ASN A 211 -14.89 -13.37 -2.25
C ASN A 211 -14.25 -12.74 -1.01
N PHE A 212 -14.57 -11.46 -0.75
CA PHE A 212 -14.04 -10.71 0.41
C PHE A 212 -14.52 -11.29 1.75
N LEU A 213 -15.84 -11.48 1.88
CA LEU A 213 -16.56 -12.13 2.98
C LEU A 213 -17.70 -12.96 2.37
N PRO A 214 -17.43 -14.18 1.86
CA PRO A 214 -18.46 -15.00 1.22
C PRO A 214 -19.35 -15.70 2.26
N ASP A 215 -20.62 -15.93 1.89
CA ASP A 215 -21.55 -16.73 2.69
C ASP A 215 -21.07 -18.17 2.89
N ASN A 216 -21.53 -18.81 3.97
CA ASN A 216 -21.27 -20.23 4.20
C ASN A 216 -21.84 -21.11 3.07
N PRO A 217 -21.13 -22.18 2.66
CA PRO A 217 -21.65 -23.14 1.68
C PRO A 217 -22.99 -23.74 2.09
N LEU A 218 -23.84 -24.09 1.12
CA LEU A 218 -25.19 -24.61 1.38
C LEU A 218 -25.16 -25.83 2.31
N GLY A 219 -25.91 -25.75 3.42
CA GLY A 219 -25.97 -26.79 4.45
C GLY A 219 -24.83 -26.77 5.47
N GLN A 220 -23.90 -25.82 5.38
CA GLN A 220 -22.85 -25.60 6.38
C GLN A 220 -23.23 -24.52 7.39
N THR A 221 -22.60 -24.58 8.56
CA THR A 221 -22.73 -23.64 9.68
C THR A 221 -21.33 -23.35 10.23
N ASP A 222 -21.13 -22.24 10.94
CA ASP A 222 -19.84 -21.91 11.57
C ASP A 222 -19.32 -23.09 12.43
N SER A 223 -20.21 -23.79 13.16
CA SER A 223 -19.85 -24.96 13.96
C SER A 223 -19.44 -26.20 13.16
N SER A 224 -19.99 -26.40 11.95
CA SER A 224 -19.54 -27.50 11.08
C SER A 224 -18.24 -27.14 10.36
N LEU A 225 -18.08 -25.89 9.91
CA LEU A 225 -16.84 -25.40 9.31
C LEU A 225 -15.68 -25.38 10.32
N GLN A 226 -15.93 -25.12 11.60
CA GLN A 226 -14.94 -25.22 12.67
C GLN A 226 -14.38 -26.65 12.81
N LYS A 227 -15.23 -27.69 12.68
CA LYS A 227 -14.76 -29.09 12.67
C LYS A 227 -13.92 -29.40 11.43
N GLU A 228 -14.19 -28.74 10.31
CA GLU A 228 -13.41 -28.89 9.08
C GLU A 228 -12.05 -28.17 9.16
N LYS A 229 -11.98 -27.04 9.88
CA LYS A 229 -10.73 -26.37 10.29
C LYS A 229 -9.90 -27.28 11.20
N GLU A 230 -10.50 -27.92 12.20
CA GLU A 230 -9.83 -28.90 13.07
C GLU A 230 -9.29 -30.11 12.26
N ALA A 231 -10.10 -30.67 11.35
CA ALA A 231 -9.67 -31.78 10.49
C ALA A 231 -8.51 -31.40 9.55
N LEU A 232 -8.50 -30.16 9.04
CA LEU A 232 -7.41 -29.58 8.27
C LEU A 232 -6.14 -29.43 9.12
N GLN A 233 -6.24 -28.93 10.36
CA GLN A 233 -5.11 -28.82 11.28
C GLN A 233 -4.50 -30.20 11.62
N GLU A 234 -5.32 -31.24 11.77
CA GLU A 234 -4.83 -32.62 11.99
C GLU A 234 -4.16 -33.23 10.74
N GLU A 235 -4.59 -32.87 9.52
CA GLU A 235 -3.87 -33.26 8.30
C GLU A 235 -2.46 -32.67 8.27
N LEU A 236 -2.32 -31.40 8.64
CA LEU A 236 -1.04 -30.66 8.59
C LEU A 236 0.00 -31.16 9.61
N LYS A 237 -0.42 -31.93 10.63
CA LYS A 237 0.49 -32.62 11.57
C LYS A 237 1.11 -33.89 11.00
N LYS A 238 0.65 -34.38 9.83
CA LYS A 238 1.13 -35.63 9.24
C LYS A 238 2.43 -35.44 8.46
N LYS A 239 3.34 -36.40 8.58
CA LYS A 239 4.63 -36.40 7.85
C LYS A 239 4.47 -36.39 6.31
N ARG A 240 3.35 -36.89 5.79
CA ARG A 240 3.00 -36.84 4.36
C ARG A 240 1.59 -36.29 4.22
N LEU A 241 1.49 -35.07 3.71
CA LEU A 241 0.23 -34.37 3.51
C LEU A 241 -0.52 -34.91 2.31
N ASN A 242 -1.84 -35.07 2.44
CA ASN A 242 -2.75 -35.26 1.33
C ASN A 242 -3.19 -33.89 0.80
N MET A 243 -2.46 -33.36 -0.19
CA MET A 243 -2.74 -32.02 -0.74
C MET A 243 -4.17 -31.90 -1.31
N ALA A 244 -4.73 -32.95 -1.92
CA ALA A 244 -6.11 -32.92 -2.41
C ALA A 244 -7.16 -32.78 -1.28
N PHE A 245 -6.86 -33.32 -0.08
CA PHE A 245 -7.68 -33.08 1.11
C PHE A 245 -7.49 -31.65 1.64
N VAL A 246 -6.24 -31.16 1.69
CA VAL A 246 -5.94 -29.77 2.08
C VAL A 246 -6.67 -28.77 1.16
N ASP A 247 -6.58 -28.95 -0.17
CA ASP A 247 -7.28 -28.15 -1.17
C ASP A 247 -8.79 -28.10 -0.92
N SER A 248 -9.41 -29.27 -0.76
CA SER A 248 -10.85 -29.40 -0.55
C SER A 248 -11.31 -28.78 0.78
N LYS A 249 -10.55 -28.95 1.87
CA LYS A 249 -10.89 -28.33 3.16
C LYS A 249 -10.64 -26.83 3.15
N MET A 250 -9.58 -26.36 2.50
CA MET A 250 -9.32 -24.92 2.33
C MET A 250 -10.41 -24.24 1.51
N GLU A 251 -10.90 -24.86 0.43
CA GLU A 251 -12.04 -24.36 -0.34
C GLU A 251 -13.34 -24.31 0.49
N LEU A 252 -13.68 -25.43 1.17
CA LEU A 252 -14.90 -25.54 1.97
C LEU A 252 -14.96 -24.53 3.13
N THR A 253 -13.82 -24.15 3.69
CA THR A 253 -13.70 -23.28 4.88
C THR A 253 -13.44 -21.80 4.56
N LEU A 254 -13.52 -21.39 3.28
CA LEU A 254 -13.21 -20.02 2.85
C LEU A 254 -14.03 -18.94 3.60
N SER A 255 -15.33 -19.16 3.81
CA SER A 255 -16.20 -18.21 4.50
C SER A 255 -15.77 -17.98 5.96
N LEU A 256 -15.61 -19.05 6.73
CA LEU A 256 -15.14 -19.01 8.12
C LEU A 256 -13.76 -18.35 8.22
N ARG A 257 -12.81 -18.73 7.35
CA ARG A 257 -11.46 -18.18 7.36
C ARG A 257 -11.44 -16.69 7.01
N ARG A 258 -12.22 -16.24 6.03
CA ARG A 258 -12.33 -14.81 5.70
C ARG A 258 -12.99 -14.01 6.82
N LYS A 259 -14.01 -14.56 7.47
CA LYS A 259 -14.64 -13.97 8.66
C LYS A 259 -13.62 -13.73 9.78
N GLU A 260 -12.89 -14.77 10.20
CA GLU A 260 -11.88 -14.68 11.27
C GLU A 260 -10.70 -13.75 10.93
N ILE A 261 -10.32 -13.62 9.65
CA ILE A 261 -9.21 -12.76 9.21
C ILE A 261 -9.65 -11.30 9.05
N VAL A 262 -10.87 -11.05 8.57
CA VAL A 262 -11.36 -9.70 8.24
C VAL A 262 -12.09 -9.04 9.41
N GLU A 263 -12.86 -9.79 10.19
CA GLU A 263 -13.66 -9.24 11.30
C GLU A 263 -12.90 -9.19 12.63
N GLU A 264 -11.99 -10.15 12.87
CA GLU A 264 -11.31 -10.31 14.17
C GLU A 264 -9.88 -9.73 14.20
N GLU A 265 -9.33 -9.33 13.03
CA GLU A 265 -8.03 -8.63 12.86
C GLU A 265 -6.86 -9.19 13.72
N HIS A 266 -6.71 -10.51 13.74
CA HIS A 266 -5.67 -11.22 14.48
C HIS A 266 -4.24 -10.94 13.97
N LEU A 267 -3.26 -11.02 14.88
CA LEU A 267 -1.84 -11.06 14.53
C LEU A 267 -1.51 -12.25 13.64
N VAL A 268 -0.53 -12.08 12.74
CA VAL A 268 -0.08 -13.09 11.78
C VAL A 268 0.37 -14.38 12.48
N THR A 269 0.97 -14.30 13.67
CA THR A 269 1.35 -15.50 14.44
C THR A 269 0.17 -16.32 14.94
N ASP A 270 -0.96 -15.69 15.21
CA ASP A 270 -2.19 -16.38 15.62
C ASP A 270 -2.93 -16.92 14.39
N ILE A 271 -2.96 -16.19 13.28
CA ILE A 271 -3.47 -16.72 12.00
C ILE A 271 -2.63 -17.92 11.55
N LEU A 272 -1.30 -17.92 11.73
CA LEU A 272 -0.42 -19.05 11.43
C LEU A 272 -0.74 -20.29 12.27
N LYS A 273 -1.10 -20.14 13.55
CA LYS A 273 -1.55 -21.25 14.41
C LYS A 273 -2.93 -21.77 13.99
N GLN A 274 -3.84 -20.88 13.61
CA GLN A 274 -5.22 -21.21 13.28
C GLN A 274 -5.39 -21.78 11.86
N TRP A 275 -4.65 -21.25 10.89
CA TRP A 275 -4.70 -21.62 9.47
C TRP A 275 -3.30 -21.89 8.89
N PRO A 276 -2.53 -22.85 9.42
CA PRO A 276 -1.16 -23.11 8.94
C PRO A 276 -1.10 -23.49 7.45
N ALA A 277 -2.19 -24.03 6.88
CA ALA A 277 -2.30 -24.27 5.44
C ALA A 277 -2.18 -22.99 4.59
N LEU A 278 -2.58 -21.81 5.07
CA LEU A 278 -2.44 -20.55 4.31
C LEU A 278 -0.99 -20.24 3.92
N PHE A 279 -0.02 -20.78 4.64
CA PHE A 279 1.39 -20.50 4.47
C PHE A 279 2.12 -21.58 3.64
N LEU A 280 1.39 -22.56 3.09
CA LEU A 280 1.90 -23.46 2.06
C LEU A 280 1.90 -22.75 0.70
N GLU A 281 3.00 -22.84 -0.05
CA GLU A 281 3.20 -22.15 -1.34
C GLU A 281 2.04 -22.35 -2.33
N ASP A 282 1.50 -23.58 -2.42
CA ASP A 282 0.36 -23.91 -3.28
C ASP A 282 -0.95 -23.27 -2.78
N GLN A 283 -1.17 -23.25 -1.46
CA GLN A 283 -2.36 -22.65 -0.86
C GLN A 283 -2.34 -21.13 -0.88
N ILE A 284 -1.18 -20.47 -0.81
CA ILE A 284 -1.08 -19.01 -1.04
C ILE A 284 -1.65 -18.67 -2.43
N CYS A 285 -1.28 -19.48 -3.44
CA CYS A 285 -1.75 -19.30 -4.81
C CYS A 285 -3.23 -19.65 -4.97
N ALA A 286 -3.68 -20.76 -4.37
CA ALA A 286 -5.08 -21.19 -4.41
C ALA A 286 -6.00 -20.22 -3.65
N GLU A 287 -5.57 -19.68 -2.51
CA GLU A 287 -6.33 -18.72 -1.72
C GLU A 287 -6.46 -17.38 -2.44
N PHE A 288 -5.37 -16.88 -3.03
CA PHE A 288 -5.41 -15.71 -3.88
C PHE A 288 -6.41 -15.90 -5.04
N TYR A 289 -6.42 -17.08 -5.66
CA TYR A 289 -7.41 -17.43 -6.69
C TYR A 289 -8.84 -17.49 -6.13
N ARG A 290 -9.07 -18.13 -4.98
CA ARG A 290 -10.39 -18.17 -4.32
C ARG A 290 -10.91 -16.75 -4.05
N ILE A 291 -10.06 -15.82 -3.62
CA ILE A 291 -10.42 -14.44 -3.30
C ILE A 291 -10.63 -13.58 -4.57
N THR A 292 -9.76 -13.69 -5.59
CA THR A 292 -9.69 -12.74 -6.72
C THR A 292 -10.10 -13.31 -8.09
N GLN A 293 -10.36 -14.62 -8.17
CA GLN A 293 -10.55 -15.39 -9.41
C GLN A 293 -9.42 -15.24 -10.44
N THR A 294 -8.23 -14.81 -10.00
CA THR A 294 -7.05 -14.59 -10.86
C THR A 294 -5.92 -15.54 -10.46
N ASN A 295 -5.26 -16.18 -11.44
CA ASN A 295 -4.13 -17.06 -11.15
C ASN A 295 -2.88 -16.23 -10.83
N LEU A 296 -2.49 -16.21 -9.55
CA LEU A 296 -1.38 -15.41 -9.03
C LEU A 296 -0.09 -15.58 -9.84
N LYS A 297 0.44 -16.80 -9.87
CA LYS A 297 1.75 -17.09 -10.48
C LYS A 297 1.71 -16.94 -12.00
N SER A 298 0.77 -17.59 -12.70
CA SER A 298 0.81 -17.58 -14.17
C SER A 298 0.62 -16.17 -14.73
N THR A 299 -0.23 -15.36 -14.12
CA THR A 299 -0.44 -13.96 -14.53
C THR A 299 0.78 -13.11 -14.20
N PHE A 300 1.27 -13.15 -12.94
CA PHE A 300 2.45 -12.37 -12.52
C PHE A 300 3.68 -12.65 -13.39
N PHE A 301 4.00 -13.93 -13.61
CA PHE A 301 5.17 -14.32 -14.40
C PHE A 301 5.00 -13.96 -15.88
N SER A 302 3.81 -14.11 -16.47
CA SER A 302 3.58 -13.74 -17.88
C SER A 302 3.84 -12.25 -18.13
N TYR A 303 3.32 -11.38 -17.27
CA TYR A 303 3.53 -9.93 -17.38
C TYR A 303 4.94 -9.49 -16.97
N LEU A 304 5.56 -10.13 -15.98
CA LEU A 304 6.96 -9.87 -15.64
C LEU A 304 7.88 -10.22 -16.81
N ASP A 305 7.60 -11.31 -17.53
CA ASP A 305 8.39 -11.73 -18.69
C ASP A 305 8.21 -10.79 -19.89
N GLU A 306 6.99 -10.25 -20.08
CA GLU A 306 6.73 -9.22 -21.09
C GLU A 306 7.42 -7.88 -20.75
N TYR A 307 7.30 -7.42 -19.51
CA TYR A 307 7.71 -6.07 -19.14
C TYR A 307 9.15 -5.94 -18.65
N ALA A 308 9.78 -6.98 -18.09
CA ALA A 308 11.15 -6.87 -17.56
C ALA A 308 12.17 -6.28 -18.56
N PRO A 309 12.22 -6.68 -19.85
CA PRO A 309 13.12 -6.05 -20.81
C PRO A 309 12.84 -4.56 -21.02
N ARG A 310 11.56 -4.16 -21.01
CA ARG A 310 11.13 -2.77 -21.19
C ARG A 310 11.41 -1.93 -19.93
N MET A 311 11.27 -2.52 -18.75
CA MET A 311 11.65 -1.93 -17.47
C MET A 311 13.15 -1.62 -17.42
N ILE A 312 14.01 -2.61 -17.70
CA ILE A 312 15.47 -2.41 -17.77
C ILE A 312 15.87 -1.33 -18.80
N LYS A 313 15.23 -1.31 -19.97
CA LYS A 313 15.45 -0.27 -20.98
C LYS A 313 15.04 1.13 -20.49
N LEU A 314 13.96 1.26 -19.72
CA LEU A 314 13.56 2.53 -19.08
C LEU A 314 14.52 2.94 -17.97
N TYR A 315 15.06 1.98 -17.20
CA TYR A 315 15.99 2.23 -16.11
C TYR A 315 17.30 2.86 -16.62
N ARG A 316 17.84 2.33 -17.74
CA ARG A 316 19.05 2.87 -18.40
C ARG A 316 18.92 4.29 -18.95
N VAL A 317 17.70 4.78 -19.21
CA VAL A 317 17.45 6.07 -19.89
C VAL A 317 17.16 7.20 -18.89
N ARG A 318 17.00 6.90 -17.59
CA ARG A 318 16.46 7.85 -16.62
C ARG A 318 17.39 8.10 -15.43
N GLY A 319 18.04 9.26 -15.44
CA GLY A 319 18.73 9.80 -14.27
C GLY A 319 17.82 10.44 -13.21
N GLY A 320 18.41 10.78 -12.06
CA GLY A 320 17.78 11.45 -10.92
C GLY A 320 18.03 10.78 -9.56
N ALA A 321 17.14 10.97 -8.59
CA ALA A 321 17.25 10.30 -7.29
C ALA A 321 17.31 8.76 -7.46
N HIS A 322 18.26 8.12 -6.77
CA HIS A 322 18.64 6.70 -6.90
C HIS A 322 19.35 6.31 -8.22
N GLU A 323 19.97 7.26 -8.92
CA GLU A 323 20.75 6.97 -10.14
C GLU A 323 21.97 6.07 -9.86
N ASP A 324 22.70 6.30 -8.77
CA ASP A 324 23.84 5.44 -8.39
C ASP A 324 23.41 4.03 -7.97
N ASP A 325 22.30 3.90 -7.22
CA ASP A 325 21.71 2.60 -6.85
C ASP A 325 21.27 1.83 -8.11
N MET A 326 20.59 2.53 -9.03
CA MET A 326 20.10 1.96 -10.27
C MET A 326 21.25 1.57 -11.21
N LYS A 327 22.28 2.41 -11.33
CA LYS A 327 23.48 2.12 -12.10
C LYS A 327 24.20 0.90 -11.56
N THR A 328 24.44 0.85 -10.24
CA THR A 328 25.01 -0.33 -9.56
C THR A 328 24.21 -1.60 -9.88
N LEU A 329 22.88 -1.53 -9.81
CA LEU A 329 21.98 -2.64 -10.11
C LEU A 329 22.03 -3.09 -11.59
N LEU A 330 22.24 -2.17 -12.52
CA LEU A 330 22.36 -2.44 -13.95
C LEU A 330 23.75 -2.97 -14.33
N ASP A 331 24.82 -2.43 -13.74
CA ASP A 331 26.19 -2.91 -13.90
C ASP A 331 26.31 -4.37 -13.39
N GLN A 332 25.63 -4.71 -12.29
CA GLN A 332 25.50 -6.11 -11.82
C GLN A 332 24.77 -7.02 -12.83
N LEU A 333 23.74 -6.52 -13.53
CA LEU A 333 23.04 -7.27 -14.58
C LEU A 333 23.93 -7.48 -15.81
N ASP A 334 24.66 -6.46 -16.25
CA ASP A 334 25.49 -6.53 -17.46
C ASP A 334 26.77 -7.36 -17.26
N ASN A 335 27.26 -7.47 -16.02
CA ASN A 335 28.34 -8.38 -15.65
C ASN A 335 27.88 -9.84 -15.42
N GLN A 336 26.57 -10.12 -15.43
CA GLN A 336 26.06 -11.46 -15.17
C GLN A 336 26.14 -12.36 -16.41
N THR A 337 26.84 -13.50 -16.30
CA THR A 337 27.05 -14.45 -17.40
C THR A 337 26.25 -15.74 -17.27
N SER A 338 25.74 -16.07 -16.07
CA SER A 338 24.89 -17.23 -15.80
C SER A 338 23.47 -16.80 -15.41
N ASP A 339 22.47 -17.59 -15.82
CA ASP A 339 21.04 -17.33 -15.59
C ASP A 339 20.58 -15.87 -15.84
N VAL A 340 21.00 -15.33 -16.99
CA VAL A 340 20.67 -13.97 -17.45
C VAL A 340 19.16 -13.69 -17.45
N LEU A 341 18.32 -14.72 -17.63
CA LEU A 341 16.87 -14.55 -17.63
C LEU A 341 16.30 -14.38 -16.22
N ALA A 342 16.64 -15.23 -15.24
CA ALA A 342 16.18 -15.02 -13.87
C ALA A 342 16.78 -13.74 -13.28
N TYR A 343 18.06 -13.47 -13.55
CA TYR A 343 18.71 -12.23 -13.10
C TYR A 343 17.99 -10.99 -13.67
N ARG A 344 17.67 -10.96 -14.97
CA ARG A 344 16.88 -9.86 -15.58
C ARG A 344 15.53 -9.64 -14.89
N LYS A 345 14.80 -10.71 -14.53
CA LYS A 345 13.53 -10.60 -13.80
C LYS A 345 13.75 -10.02 -12.39
N ALA A 346 14.78 -10.48 -11.69
CA ALA A 346 15.15 -9.97 -10.36
C ALA A 346 15.60 -8.50 -10.41
N THR A 347 16.43 -8.11 -11.37
CA THR A 347 16.86 -6.71 -11.61
C THR A 347 15.66 -5.82 -11.93
N ALA A 348 14.72 -6.28 -12.76
CA ALA A 348 13.51 -5.52 -13.09
C ALA A 348 12.68 -5.23 -11.82
N LEU A 349 12.50 -6.22 -10.95
CA LEU A 349 11.78 -6.06 -9.67
C LEU A 349 12.55 -5.19 -8.66
N LYS A 350 13.86 -5.39 -8.48
CA LYS A 350 14.71 -4.57 -7.59
C LYS A 350 14.72 -3.08 -7.99
N GLY A 351 14.76 -2.80 -9.29
CA GLY A 351 14.75 -1.42 -9.80
C GLY A 351 13.40 -0.73 -9.79
N LEU A 352 12.30 -1.47 -9.59
CA LEU A 352 10.94 -0.90 -9.63
C LEU A 352 10.71 0.18 -8.55
N PRO A 353 10.97 -0.06 -7.25
CA PRO A 353 10.83 0.98 -6.23
C PRO A 353 11.77 2.16 -6.46
N LEU A 354 13.03 1.92 -6.86
CA LEU A 354 14.00 2.97 -7.21
C LEU A 354 13.43 3.90 -8.30
N PHE A 355 12.94 3.33 -9.40
CA PHE A 355 12.37 4.09 -10.52
C PHE A 355 11.08 4.84 -10.16
N LEU A 356 10.29 4.31 -9.23
CA LEU A 356 9.08 4.93 -8.69
C LEU A 356 9.39 5.98 -7.59
N ARG A 357 10.66 6.15 -7.21
CA ARG A 357 11.13 7.03 -6.12
C ARG A 357 10.46 6.67 -4.79
N GLU A 358 10.58 5.39 -4.47
CA GLU A 358 10.12 4.76 -3.23
C GLU A 358 11.32 4.34 -2.39
N LYS A 359 11.15 4.29 -1.05
CA LYS A 359 12.24 3.97 -0.13
C LYS A 359 12.50 2.47 -0.14
N SER A 360 13.40 2.02 -1.02
CA SER A 360 13.73 0.61 -1.23
C SER A 360 14.54 -0.03 -0.10
N GLU A 361 15.11 0.75 0.82
CA GLU A 361 15.87 0.22 1.97
C GLU A 361 15.03 -0.74 2.84
N TYR A 362 13.73 -0.44 3.00
CA TYR A 362 12.75 -1.29 3.69
C TYR A 362 12.38 -2.58 2.92
N PHE A 363 12.81 -2.73 1.67
CA PHE A 363 12.53 -3.94 0.87
C PHE A 363 13.44 -5.11 1.23
N LEU A 364 14.64 -4.83 1.78
CA LEU A 364 15.70 -5.82 1.99
C LEU A 364 16.31 -5.84 3.41
N LYS A 365 16.06 -4.81 4.24
CA LYS A 365 16.42 -4.81 5.67
C LYS A 365 15.25 -4.33 6.51
N THR A 366 14.86 -5.14 7.50
CA THR A 366 13.94 -4.81 8.60
C THR A 366 12.65 -4.08 8.19
N CYS A 367 11.62 -4.84 7.82
CA CYS A 367 10.25 -4.33 7.66
C CYS A 367 9.24 -5.31 8.27
N LEU A 368 8.10 -4.77 8.71
CA LEU A 368 6.91 -5.51 9.12
C LEU A 368 6.38 -6.42 8.00
N ILE A 369 6.66 -6.14 6.73
CA ILE A 369 6.27 -6.94 5.57
C ILE A 369 7.43 -6.89 4.57
N GLY A 370 8.12 -8.00 4.32
CA GLY A 370 9.32 -7.97 3.47
C GLY A 370 9.86 -9.34 3.02
N ILE A 371 10.95 -9.29 2.25
CA ILE A 371 11.66 -10.46 1.73
C ILE A 371 13.09 -10.44 2.29
N LEU A 372 13.36 -11.34 3.23
CA LEU A 372 14.69 -11.55 3.77
C LEU A 372 15.53 -12.32 2.74
N THR A 373 16.72 -11.80 2.41
CA THR A 373 17.67 -12.46 1.51
C THR A 373 18.76 -13.13 2.34
N ILE A 374 18.89 -14.45 2.24
CA ILE A 374 19.96 -15.20 2.91
C ILE A 374 21.09 -15.40 1.89
N VAL A 375 22.28 -14.92 2.22
CA VAL A 375 23.49 -14.96 1.38
C VAL A 375 24.53 -15.86 2.06
N GLU A 376 25.35 -16.55 1.27
CA GLU A 376 26.54 -17.23 1.80
C GLU A 376 27.70 -16.22 1.95
N ASP A 377 28.16 -15.99 3.18
CA ASP A 377 29.36 -15.22 3.47
C ASP A 377 30.60 -16.02 3.06
N ASP A 378 31.13 -15.71 1.86
CA ASP A 378 32.47 -16.12 1.46
C ASP A 378 33.44 -14.95 1.72
N VAL A 379 34.17 -15.03 2.83
CA VAL A 379 34.98 -13.95 3.45
C VAL A 379 36.17 -13.49 2.57
N ALA A 380 36.30 -14.01 1.35
CA ALA A 380 37.47 -13.86 0.48
C ALA A 380 37.29 -12.93 -0.75
N THR A 381 36.09 -12.41 -1.05
CA THR A 381 35.86 -11.66 -2.31
C THR A 381 34.95 -10.44 -2.18
N ILE A 382 35.55 -9.26 -2.02
CA ILE A 382 34.86 -7.96 -1.91
C ILE A 382 34.23 -7.49 -3.26
N HIS A 383 34.42 -8.22 -4.36
CA HIS A 383 34.10 -7.76 -5.73
C HIS A 383 33.33 -8.75 -6.63
N SER A 384 32.58 -9.71 -6.10
CA SER A 384 31.81 -10.64 -6.94
C SER A 384 30.49 -11.10 -6.33
N ASN A 385 29.39 -10.83 -7.06
CA ASN A 385 28.05 -11.43 -6.98
C ASN A 385 27.74 -12.23 -5.70
N THR A 386 27.09 -11.58 -4.73
CA THR A 386 26.53 -12.23 -3.53
C THR A 386 25.68 -13.45 -3.92
N ASN A 387 26.14 -14.64 -3.53
CA ASN A 387 25.44 -15.88 -3.85
C ASN A 387 24.23 -16.03 -2.93
N VAL A 388 23.03 -15.75 -3.46
CA VAL A 388 21.78 -15.85 -2.70
C VAL A 388 21.43 -17.31 -2.53
N ARG A 389 21.44 -17.79 -1.28
CA ARG A 389 21.18 -19.20 -0.93
C ARG A 389 19.70 -19.53 -0.96
N CYS A 390 18.89 -18.66 -0.37
CA CYS A 390 17.44 -18.71 -0.40
C CYS A 390 16.83 -17.38 0.07
N LEU A 391 15.52 -17.23 -0.13
CA LEU A 391 14.74 -16.10 0.37
C LEU A 391 13.70 -16.58 1.39
N SER A 392 13.35 -15.71 2.34
CA SER A 392 12.27 -15.95 3.30
C SER A 392 11.30 -14.78 3.33
N LEU A 393 10.01 -15.06 3.49
CA LEU A 393 8.98 -14.03 3.64
C LEU A 393 8.81 -13.69 5.12
N VAL A 394 8.83 -12.39 5.43
CA VAL A 394 8.64 -11.86 6.78
C VAL A 394 7.34 -11.06 6.83
N LEU A 395 6.48 -11.39 7.79
CA LEU A 395 5.23 -10.68 8.09
C LEU A 395 5.11 -10.49 9.61
N GLU A 396 4.81 -9.27 10.04
CA GLU A 396 4.79 -8.82 11.44
C GLU A 396 6.06 -9.23 12.20
N GLU A 397 7.23 -9.04 11.58
CA GLU A 397 8.56 -9.41 12.11
C GLU A 397 8.82 -10.93 12.24
N HIS A 398 7.86 -11.78 11.86
CA HIS A 398 7.99 -13.23 11.87
C HIS A 398 8.27 -13.79 10.47
N ILE A 399 9.20 -14.76 10.38
CA ILE A 399 9.37 -15.56 9.16
C ILE A 399 8.17 -16.50 9.02
N VAL A 400 7.40 -16.32 7.95
CA VAL A 400 6.16 -17.08 7.69
C VAL A 400 6.29 -18.10 6.55
N LEU A 401 7.30 -17.95 5.71
CA LEU A 401 7.67 -18.90 4.66
C LEU A 401 9.19 -18.80 4.45
N ASP A 402 9.87 -19.95 4.43
CA ASP A 402 11.31 -20.03 4.23
C ASP A 402 11.66 -20.71 2.88
N ASN A 403 12.95 -20.73 2.55
CA ASN A 403 13.51 -21.47 1.41
C ASN A 403 12.88 -21.16 0.03
N VAL A 404 12.35 -19.95 -0.14
CA VAL A 404 11.80 -19.49 -1.43
C VAL A 404 12.93 -19.30 -2.42
N ARG A 405 12.74 -19.87 -3.62
CA ARG A 405 13.81 -20.12 -4.60
C ARG A 405 14.39 -18.86 -5.25
N ASP A 406 13.55 -17.86 -5.52
CA ASP A 406 13.89 -16.70 -6.35
C ASP A 406 13.02 -15.49 -6.01
N LEU A 407 13.54 -14.28 -6.30
CA LEU A 407 12.89 -13.01 -5.94
C LEU A 407 11.52 -12.82 -6.63
N PRO A 408 11.34 -13.15 -7.93
CA PRO A 408 10.01 -13.17 -8.54
C PRO A 408 8.99 -14.06 -7.80
N THR A 409 9.37 -15.29 -7.43
CA THR A 409 8.50 -16.20 -6.67
C THR A 409 8.19 -15.62 -5.29
N ALA A 410 9.19 -15.09 -4.57
CA ALA A 410 8.99 -14.46 -3.27
C ALA A 410 8.06 -13.25 -3.35
N MET A 411 8.19 -12.40 -4.38
CA MET A 411 7.31 -11.25 -4.62
C MET A 411 5.87 -11.67 -4.94
N ALA A 412 5.68 -12.70 -5.77
CA ALA A 412 4.36 -13.23 -6.06
C ALA A 412 3.67 -13.77 -4.79
N LEU A 413 4.40 -14.56 -3.99
CA LEU A 413 3.86 -15.17 -2.77
C LEU A 413 3.59 -14.13 -1.67
N LEU A 414 4.46 -13.12 -1.51
CA LEU A 414 4.21 -11.99 -0.62
C LEU A 414 2.94 -11.22 -1.03
N PHE A 415 2.76 -10.95 -2.33
CA PHE A 415 1.55 -10.33 -2.85
C PHE A 415 0.30 -11.19 -2.58
N GLY A 416 0.41 -12.51 -2.73
CA GLY A 416 -0.65 -13.48 -2.39
C GLY A 416 -1.04 -13.44 -0.91
N LEU A 417 -0.05 -13.48 0.00
CA LEU A 417 -0.26 -13.42 1.44
C LEU A 417 -0.93 -12.12 1.89
N ILE A 418 -0.55 -10.98 1.31
CA ILE A 418 -1.18 -9.68 1.62
C ILE A 418 -2.70 -9.73 1.32
N TYR A 419 -3.14 -10.43 0.28
CA TYR A 419 -4.58 -10.63 0.01
C TYR A 419 -5.21 -11.66 0.95
N ALA A 420 -4.57 -12.82 1.12
CA ALA A 420 -5.07 -13.90 1.97
C ALA A 420 -5.32 -13.44 3.41
N LEU A 421 -4.41 -12.64 3.95
CA LEU A 421 -4.40 -12.10 5.31
C LEU A 421 -5.04 -10.70 5.42
N ASN A 422 -5.70 -10.18 4.37
CA ASN A 422 -6.34 -8.86 4.35
C ASN A 422 -5.41 -7.67 4.74
N MET A 423 -4.10 -7.80 4.50
CA MET A 423 -3.11 -6.82 4.92
C MET A 423 -3.09 -5.58 4.01
N ASN A 424 -2.77 -4.43 4.61
CA ASN A 424 -2.46 -3.22 3.87
C ASN A 424 -1.11 -3.32 3.16
N TYR A 425 -0.95 -2.65 2.01
CA TYR A 425 0.36 -2.50 1.39
C TYR A 425 1.30 -1.66 2.28
N PRO A 426 2.61 -2.00 2.34
CA PRO A 426 3.62 -1.12 2.91
C PRO A 426 3.53 0.28 2.30
N LYS A 427 3.45 1.31 3.14
CA LYS A 427 3.21 2.70 2.70
C LYS A 427 4.38 3.25 1.88
N GLU A 428 5.56 2.69 2.15
CA GLU A 428 6.86 2.97 1.58
C GLU A 428 6.98 2.46 0.14
N LEU A 429 6.22 1.41 -0.22
CA LEU A 429 6.25 0.68 -1.50
C LEU A 429 4.88 0.67 -2.20
N LYS A 430 3.98 1.60 -1.84
CA LYS A 430 2.59 1.65 -2.29
C LYS A 430 2.45 1.66 -3.82
N TYR A 431 3.35 2.33 -4.55
CA TYR A 431 3.33 2.39 -6.01
C TYR A 431 3.90 1.12 -6.65
N THR A 432 4.89 0.47 -6.02
CA THR A 432 5.39 -0.85 -6.42
C THR A 432 4.30 -1.90 -6.32
N PHE A 433 3.59 -1.95 -5.18
CA PHE A 433 2.47 -2.85 -4.99
C PHE A 433 1.26 -2.51 -5.88
N GLU A 434 0.98 -1.22 -6.09
CA GLU A 434 -0.03 -0.77 -7.06
C GLU A 434 0.32 -1.20 -8.50
N MET A 435 1.59 -1.10 -8.91
CA MET A 435 2.06 -1.55 -10.22
C MET A 435 1.87 -3.06 -10.40
N ILE A 436 2.20 -3.85 -9.37
CA ILE A 436 1.95 -5.30 -9.39
C ILE A 436 0.45 -5.56 -9.52
N GLN A 437 -0.38 -4.96 -8.67
CA GLN A 437 -1.83 -5.13 -8.70
C GLN A 437 -2.45 -4.77 -10.06
N ARG A 438 -2.26 -3.52 -10.51
CA ARG A 438 -3.02 -2.90 -11.61
C ARG A 438 -2.41 -3.12 -13.00
N VAL A 439 -1.21 -3.69 -13.08
CA VAL A 439 -0.49 -3.88 -14.35
C VAL A 439 0.11 -5.28 -14.51
N PHE A 440 0.62 -5.92 -13.46
CA PHE A 440 1.14 -7.30 -13.57
C PHE A 440 0.08 -8.37 -13.29
N ILE A 441 -0.89 -8.09 -12.42
CA ILE A 441 -2.03 -9.00 -12.17
C ILE A 441 -3.27 -8.55 -12.95
N GLY A 442 -3.47 -7.24 -13.10
CA GLY A 442 -4.63 -6.66 -13.80
C GLY A 442 -5.87 -6.47 -12.93
N LEU A 443 -5.72 -6.50 -11.60
CA LEU A 443 -6.79 -6.17 -10.64
C LEU A 443 -6.92 -4.65 -10.50
N ASP A 444 -8.12 -4.13 -10.81
CA ASP A 444 -8.44 -2.69 -10.92
C ASP A 444 -7.61 -1.95 -11.99
N PRO A 445 -8.20 -1.58 -13.15
CA PRO A 445 -7.45 -0.93 -14.23
C PRO A 445 -7.04 0.52 -13.93
N GLN A 446 -7.61 1.19 -12.92
CA GLN A 446 -7.40 2.63 -12.69
C GLN A 446 -6.12 2.93 -11.92
N CYS A 447 -5.03 3.23 -12.63
CA CYS A 447 -3.75 3.58 -12.00
C CYS A 447 -3.72 5.03 -11.50
N SER A 448 -2.99 5.27 -10.41
CA SER A 448 -2.59 6.58 -9.93
C SER A 448 -1.70 7.28 -10.96
N ALA A 449 -1.61 8.61 -10.94
CA ALA A 449 -0.86 9.37 -11.94
C ALA A 449 0.61 8.90 -12.08
N ARG A 450 1.24 8.43 -11.00
CA ARG A 450 2.61 7.90 -11.02
C ARG A 450 2.70 6.55 -11.73
N VAL A 451 1.85 5.59 -11.35
CA VAL A 451 1.83 4.25 -11.97
C VAL A 451 1.32 4.32 -13.41
N GLN A 452 0.32 5.15 -13.71
CA GLN A 452 -0.15 5.38 -15.08
C GLN A 452 0.96 5.97 -15.97
N SER A 453 1.76 6.91 -15.46
CA SER A 453 2.91 7.46 -16.20
C SER A 453 3.95 6.37 -16.51
N PHE A 454 4.22 5.47 -15.57
CA PHE A 454 5.13 4.34 -15.79
C PHE A 454 4.55 3.30 -16.77
N LYS A 455 3.28 2.91 -16.61
CA LYS A 455 2.55 2.02 -17.53
C LYS A 455 2.59 2.55 -18.96
N ASN A 456 2.32 3.84 -19.16
CA ASN A 456 2.41 4.48 -20.48
C ASN A 456 3.83 4.38 -21.06
N LYS A 457 4.87 4.64 -20.26
CA LYS A 457 6.27 4.50 -20.71
C LYS A 457 6.63 3.05 -21.08
N LEU A 458 6.16 2.06 -20.31
CA LEU A 458 6.37 0.64 -20.62
C LEU A 458 5.74 0.24 -21.95
N LEU A 459 4.51 0.69 -22.24
CA LEU A 459 3.82 0.38 -23.49
C LEU A 459 4.42 1.09 -24.72
N MET A 460 5.03 2.28 -24.53
CA MET A 460 5.74 3.00 -25.59
C MET A 460 7.16 2.45 -25.85
N THR A 461 7.72 1.69 -24.91
CA THR A 461 9.07 1.11 -25.01
C THR A 461 9.02 -0.20 -25.78
N LYS A 462 8.99 -0.10 -27.11
CA LYS A 462 9.18 -1.26 -28.01
C LYS A 462 10.62 -1.79 -27.95
#